data_AF-A0A8S9YP92-F1
#
_entry.id   AF-A0A8S9YP92-F1
#
_cell.length_a   1.000
_cell.length_b   1.000
_cell.length_c   1.000
_cell.angle_alpha   90.00
_cell.angle_beta   90.00
_cell.angle_gamma   90.00
#
_symmetry.space_group_name_H-M   'P 1'
#
loop_
_entity.id
_entity.type
_entity.pdbx_description
1 polymer ?
#
loop_
_entity_poly.entity_id
_entity_poly.type
_entity_poly.pdbx_seq_one_letter_code
_entity_poly.pdbx_strand_id
1 'polypeptide(L)'
;MTAHACAPVNTLDGHSHVCNEHGIKNFGMKLLNGLFVFLLFIKLYFEHHIGILLLLWLYATIIYVNGCITEDVICRLSGRAPWYCLCASTFSLLYASLIHYSWRSHEVYSIFLFIPPTTPPSTWNSVFGTVVLLDCTVKAVVSLLKSLLIVMPSAVLSNYNLGSALAAVEMCSLIMRNVYPSLPWVLFILGVGSPQKGSLFNSIVLTSLYCILKVACLVYHARTLKTTCRMLSGPPFKTQSLTNSEQSCTLCFKKYTHAGVLQCSHMLCEQCVGSWCSLFNFCPVCGVHYPAQTQWRDGSMDLFIQFY
;
A
#
# COMPACT_ATOMS: atom_id res chain seq x y z
N MET A 1 20.83 -8.26 -99.80
CA MET A 1 22.13 -7.76 -99.33
C MET A 1 21.88 -6.84 -98.14
N THR A 2 22.76 -6.98 -97.15
CA THR A 2 22.99 -6.11 -95.98
C THR A 2 21.87 -5.97 -94.94
N ALA A 3 22.13 -6.70 -93.85
CA ALA A 3 21.56 -6.57 -92.53
C ALA A 3 21.88 -5.22 -91.87
N HIS A 4 20.94 -4.71 -91.07
CA HIS A 4 21.28 -3.87 -89.92
C HIS A 4 20.53 -4.41 -88.71
N ALA A 5 21.25 -5.15 -87.87
CA ALA A 5 20.82 -5.52 -86.53
C ALA A 5 20.78 -4.24 -85.69
N CYS A 6 19.60 -3.86 -85.23
CA CYS A 6 19.44 -2.86 -84.18
C CYS A 6 19.49 -3.61 -82.84
N ALA A 7 20.56 -3.43 -82.07
CA ALA A 7 20.64 -3.94 -80.71
C ALA A 7 19.55 -3.27 -79.85
N PRO A 8 18.83 -4.01 -78.98
CA PRO A 8 17.95 -3.37 -78.01
C PRO A 8 18.82 -2.62 -76.99
N VAL A 9 18.68 -1.29 -76.98
CA VAL A 9 19.20 -0.41 -75.93
C VAL A 9 18.56 -0.82 -74.60
N ASN A 10 19.40 -1.03 -73.59
CA ASN A 10 19.03 -1.29 -72.20
C ASN A 10 18.02 -0.25 -71.67
N THR A 11 16.72 -0.56 -71.70
CA THR A 11 15.64 0.22 -71.06
C THR A 11 15.07 -0.47 -69.82
N LEU A 12 15.57 -1.65 -69.47
CA LEU A 12 15.09 -2.45 -68.32
C LEU A 12 15.59 -1.95 -66.96
N ASP A 13 16.72 -1.24 -66.90
CA ASP A 13 17.30 -0.79 -65.63
C ASP A 13 16.63 0.47 -65.07
N GLY A 14 16.10 1.35 -65.93
CA GLY A 14 15.41 2.57 -65.48
C GLY A 14 14.01 2.33 -64.93
N HIS A 15 13.24 1.43 -65.56
CA HIS A 15 11.86 1.14 -65.14
C HIS A 15 11.80 0.32 -63.85
N SER A 16 12.76 -0.58 -63.64
CA SER A 16 12.89 -1.38 -62.42
C SER A 16 13.34 -0.52 -61.23
N HIS A 17 14.26 0.42 -61.43
CA HIS A 17 14.66 1.38 -60.39
C HIS A 17 13.51 2.31 -59.97
N VAL A 18 12.73 2.84 -60.92
CA VAL A 18 11.61 3.76 -60.63
C VAL A 18 10.44 3.03 -59.94
N CYS A 19 10.10 1.80 -60.36
CA CYS A 19 9.09 0.99 -59.66
C CYS A 19 9.52 0.63 -58.23
N ASN A 20 10.80 0.33 -58.02
CA ASN A 20 11.33 -0.01 -56.70
C ASN A 20 11.37 1.22 -55.78
N GLU A 21 11.77 2.40 -56.28
CA GLU A 21 11.70 3.66 -55.53
C GLU A 21 10.26 4.04 -55.16
N HIS A 22 9.30 3.88 -56.07
CA HIS A 22 7.89 4.17 -55.78
C HIS A 22 7.31 3.19 -54.75
N GLY A 23 7.68 1.91 -54.83
CA GLY A 23 7.30 0.88 -53.86
C GLY A 23 7.86 1.14 -52.47
N ILE A 24 9.15 1.52 -52.38
CA ILE A 24 9.83 1.86 -51.12
C ILE A 24 9.23 3.14 -50.51
N LYS A 25 8.94 4.17 -51.32
CA LYS A 25 8.28 5.41 -50.86
C LYS A 25 6.86 5.14 -50.36
N ASN A 26 6.07 4.32 -51.06
CA ASN A 26 4.73 3.93 -50.62
C ASN A 26 4.75 3.05 -49.35
N PHE A 27 5.71 2.13 -49.23
CA PHE A 27 5.88 1.32 -48.03
C PHE A 27 6.30 2.17 -46.83
N GLY A 28 7.26 3.08 -47.01
CA GLY A 28 7.69 4.03 -45.98
C GLY A 28 6.55 4.93 -45.51
N MET A 29 5.71 5.43 -46.42
CA MET A 29 4.54 6.25 -46.08
C MET A 29 3.48 5.44 -45.31
N LYS A 30 3.23 4.18 -45.69
CA LYS A 30 2.31 3.28 -44.97
C LYS A 30 2.84 2.93 -43.58
N LEU A 31 4.14 2.70 -43.43
CA LEU A 31 4.78 2.45 -42.15
C LEU A 31 4.70 3.69 -41.24
N LEU A 32 4.98 4.88 -41.77
CA LEU A 32 4.90 6.14 -41.04
C LEU A 32 3.48 6.43 -40.57
N ASN A 33 2.48 6.19 -41.43
CA ASN A 33 1.06 6.32 -41.07
C ASN A 33 0.64 5.30 -40.01
N GLY A 34 1.13 4.05 -40.10
CA GLY A 34 0.92 3.02 -39.07
C GLY A 34 1.51 3.42 -37.71
N LEU A 35 2.74 3.94 -37.70
CA LEU A 35 3.39 4.46 -36.49
C LEU A 35 2.64 5.65 -35.89
N PHE A 36 2.11 6.55 -36.72
CA PHE A 36 1.30 7.68 -36.27
C PHE A 36 -0.02 7.23 -35.63
N VAL A 37 -0.74 6.29 -36.24
CA VAL A 37 -1.97 5.71 -35.66
C VAL A 37 -1.67 4.99 -34.35
N PHE A 38 -0.54 4.26 -34.27
CA PHE A 38 -0.09 3.62 -33.05
C PHE A 38 0.22 4.64 -31.94
N LEU A 39 0.90 5.74 -32.27
CA LEU A 39 1.13 6.85 -31.34
C LEU A 39 -0.17 7.50 -30.87
N LEU A 40 -1.17 7.65 -31.75
CA LEU A 40 -2.50 8.13 -31.36
C LEU A 40 -3.21 7.14 -30.44
N PHE A 41 -3.10 5.84 -30.68
CA PHE A 41 -3.70 4.82 -29.83
C PHE A 41 -3.07 4.80 -28.44
N ILE A 42 -1.74 4.91 -28.37
CA ILE A 42 -1.01 5.10 -27.12
C ILE A 42 -1.49 6.37 -26.42
N LYS A 43 -1.55 7.50 -27.14
CA LYS A 43 -2.01 8.78 -26.58
C LYS A 43 -3.43 8.67 -26.03
N LEU A 44 -4.37 8.08 -26.76
CA LEU A 44 -5.76 7.90 -26.34
C LEU A 44 -5.89 6.92 -25.16
N TYR A 45 -5.09 5.85 -25.16
CA TYR A 45 -5.03 4.91 -24.04
C TYR A 45 -4.53 5.62 -22.78
N PHE A 46 -3.46 6.41 -22.88
CA PHE A 46 -2.97 7.20 -21.75
C PHE A 46 -3.96 8.29 -21.35
N GLU A 47 -4.57 9.04 -22.28
CA GLU A 47 -5.56 10.07 -21.95
C GLU A 47 -6.77 9.50 -21.19
N HIS A 48 -7.23 8.29 -21.52
CA HIS A 48 -8.36 7.65 -20.82
C HIS A 48 -7.97 6.82 -19.58
N HIS A 49 -6.75 6.27 -19.51
CA HIS A 49 -6.35 5.31 -18.46
C HIS A 49 -5.20 5.77 -17.57
N ILE A 50 -4.66 6.99 -17.73
CA ILE A 50 -3.59 7.51 -16.88
C ILE A 50 -3.95 7.46 -15.40
N GLY A 51 -5.21 7.73 -15.04
CA GLY A 51 -5.69 7.64 -13.66
C GLY A 51 -5.55 6.24 -13.07
N ILE A 52 -5.85 5.19 -13.84
CA ILE A 52 -5.71 3.79 -13.39
C ILE A 52 -4.23 3.45 -13.21
N LEU A 53 -3.37 3.86 -14.14
CA LEU A 53 -1.94 3.60 -14.04
C LEU A 53 -1.31 4.30 -12.82
N LEU A 54 -1.70 5.54 -12.53
CA LEU A 54 -1.26 6.27 -11.34
C LEU A 54 -1.69 5.57 -10.05
N LEU A 55 -2.93 5.06 -9.98
CA LEU A 55 -3.41 4.30 -8.83
C LEU A 55 -2.69 2.95 -8.67
N LEU A 56 -2.42 2.25 -9.78
CA LEU A 56 -1.65 1.01 -9.78
C LEU A 56 -0.23 1.25 -9.25
N TRP A 57 0.42 2.31 -9.72
CA TRP A 57 1.76 2.68 -9.27
C TRP A 57 1.75 3.08 -7.79
N LEU A 58 0.75 3.84 -7.35
CA LEU A 58 0.58 4.17 -5.93
C LEU A 58 0.48 2.91 -5.08
N TYR A 59 -0.35 1.96 -5.49
CA TYR A 59 -0.48 0.67 -4.78
C TYR A 59 0.83 -0.13 -4.78
N ALA A 60 1.55 -0.18 -5.90
CA ALA A 60 2.87 -0.82 -5.97
C ALA A 60 3.88 -0.16 -5.02
N THR A 61 3.89 1.17 -4.90
CA THR A 61 4.74 1.86 -3.92
C THR A 61 4.39 1.50 -2.48
N ILE A 62 3.10 1.28 -2.17
CA ILE A 62 2.68 0.83 -0.83
C ILE A 62 3.20 -0.58 -0.53
N ILE A 63 3.15 -1.50 -1.49
CA ILE A 63 3.72 -2.85 -1.33
C ILE A 63 5.23 -2.75 -1.05
N TYR A 64 5.93 -1.92 -1.81
CA TYR A 64 7.36 -1.69 -1.62
C TYR A 64 7.67 -1.11 -0.23
N VAL A 65 6.94 -0.08 0.20
CA VAL A 65 7.11 0.55 1.52
C VAL A 65 6.80 -0.43 2.66
N ASN A 66 5.78 -1.29 2.50
CA ASN A 66 5.49 -2.34 3.47
C ASN A 66 6.68 -3.29 3.65
N GLY A 67 7.33 -3.69 2.55
CA GLY A 67 8.59 -4.46 2.59
C GLY A 67 9.68 -3.74 3.37
N CYS A 68 9.96 -2.48 3.02
CA CYS A 68 10.97 -1.66 3.72
C CYS A 68 10.68 -1.53 5.22
N ILE A 69 9.41 -1.36 5.62
CA ILE A 69 9.01 -1.28 7.03
C ILE A 69 9.33 -2.59 7.76
N THR A 70 8.94 -3.74 7.20
CA THR A 70 9.20 -5.04 7.83
C THR A 70 10.70 -5.32 7.99
N GLU A 71 11.50 -4.96 6.99
CA GLU A 71 12.96 -5.07 7.06
C GLU A 71 13.56 -4.14 8.12
N ASP A 72 13.12 -2.89 8.17
CA ASP A 72 13.64 -1.91 9.12
C ASP A 72 13.22 -2.20 10.56
N VAL A 73 12.07 -2.83 10.80
CA VAL A 73 11.73 -3.39 12.11
C VAL A 73 12.78 -4.42 12.53
N ILE A 74 13.17 -5.34 11.65
CA ILE A 74 14.20 -6.36 11.97
C ILE A 74 15.56 -5.69 12.21
N CYS A 75 15.95 -4.71 11.38
CA CYS A 75 17.16 -3.92 11.57
C CYS A 75 17.18 -3.25 12.94
N ARG A 76 16.08 -2.59 13.31
CA ARG A 76 15.90 -1.93 14.60
C ARG A 76 16.03 -2.91 15.76
N LEU A 77 15.37 -4.06 15.70
CA LEU A 77 15.44 -5.09 16.74
C LEU A 77 16.83 -5.71 16.87
N SER A 78 17.62 -5.69 15.80
CA SER A 78 19.02 -6.15 15.75
C SER A 78 20.04 -5.08 16.15
N GLY A 79 19.59 -3.86 16.49
CA GLY A 79 20.45 -2.73 16.88
C GLY A 79 21.09 -1.97 15.71
N ARG A 80 20.57 -2.14 14.48
CA ARG A 80 20.99 -1.39 13.28
C ARG A 80 20.08 -0.18 13.06
N ALA A 81 20.57 0.83 12.34
CA ALA A 81 19.83 2.06 12.06
C ALA A 81 18.71 1.84 11.01
N PRO A 82 17.43 2.11 11.34
CA PRO A 82 16.29 1.81 10.45
C PRO A 82 15.78 3.06 9.71
N TRP A 83 16.55 3.56 8.73
CA TRP A 83 16.22 4.83 8.04
C TRP A 83 15.51 4.66 6.69
N TYR A 84 15.62 3.49 6.06
CA TYR A 84 15.12 3.25 4.71
C TYR A 84 13.60 3.35 4.63
N CYS A 85 12.89 2.82 5.63
CA CYS A 85 11.43 2.89 5.73
C CYS A 85 10.93 4.33 5.83
N LEU A 86 11.64 5.20 6.53
CA LEU A 86 11.28 6.62 6.67
C LEU A 86 11.40 7.35 5.33
N CYS A 87 12.49 7.12 4.59
CA CYS A 87 12.66 7.69 3.25
C CYS A 87 11.59 7.17 2.27
N ALA A 88 11.38 5.85 2.24
CA ALA A 88 10.41 5.23 1.33
C ALA A 88 8.97 5.69 1.62
N SER A 89 8.57 5.74 2.90
CA SER A 89 7.23 6.21 3.29
C SER A 89 7.03 7.69 3.02
N THR A 90 8.06 8.53 3.21
CA THR A 90 8.00 9.95 2.84
C THR A 90 7.79 10.12 1.33
N PHE A 91 8.52 9.37 0.50
CA PHE A 91 8.34 9.41 -0.95
C PHE A 91 6.94 8.94 -1.38
N SER A 92 6.42 7.87 -0.78
CA SER A 92 5.06 7.38 -1.06
C SER A 92 3.99 8.42 -0.69
N LEU A 93 4.14 9.11 0.44
CA LEU A 93 3.21 10.18 0.83
C LEU A 93 3.28 11.38 -0.11
N LEU A 94 4.48 11.77 -0.55
CA LEU A 94 4.65 12.81 -1.56
C LEU A 94 3.97 12.42 -2.87
N TYR A 95 4.14 11.18 -3.32
CA TYR A 95 3.49 10.67 -4.52
C TYR A 95 1.95 10.67 -4.41
N ALA A 96 1.42 10.22 -3.28
CA ALA A 96 -0.02 10.29 -2.98
C ALA A 96 -0.53 11.75 -3.00
N SER A 97 0.23 12.68 -2.43
CA SER A 97 -0.10 14.12 -2.41
C SER A 97 -0.11 14.73 -3.82
N LEU A 98 0.82 14.34 -4.70
CA LEU A 98 0.85 14.75 -6.10
C LEU A 98 -0.38 14.26 -6.87
N ILE A 99 -0.82 13.01 -6.63
CA ILE A 99 -2.05 12.48 -7.23
C ILE A 99 -3.27 13.29 -6.76
N HIS A 100 -3.36 13.59 -5.46
CA HIS A 100 -4.43 14.45 -4.93
C HIS A 100 -4.42 15.85 -5.52
N TYR A 101 -3.24 16.43 -5.75
CA TYR A 101 -3.10 17.72 -6.41
C TYR A 101 -3.60 17.66 -7.87
N SER A 102 -3.23 16.61 -8.61
CA SER A 102 -3.67 16.39 -9.99
C SER A 102 -5.20 16.22 -10.09
N TRP A 103 -5.81 15.50 -9.14
CA TRP A 103 -7.26 15.25 -9.08
C TRP A 103 -8.05 16.29 -8.27
N ARG A 104 -7.46 17.46 -7.97
CA ARG A 104 -8.10 18.51 -7.16
C ARG A 104 -9.48 18.92 -7.70
N SER A 105 -9.67 18.86 -9.01
CA SER A 105 -10.94 19.16 -9.68
C SER A 105 -12.12 18.30 -9.23
N HIS A 106 -11.88 17.10 -8.70
CA HIS A 106 -12.92 16.18 -8.21
C HIS A 106 -13.18 16.30 -6.70
N GLU A 107 -12.56 17.27 -6.01
CA GLU A 107 -12.75 17.56 -4.58
C GLU A 107 -12.63 16.35 -3.65
N VAL A 108 -11.76 15.39 -3.99
CA VAL A 108 -11.56 14.16 -3.21
C VAL A 108 -11.19 14.45 -1.74
N TYR A 109 -10.56 15.60 -1.48
CA TYR A 109 -10.19 16.03 -0.14
C TYR A 109 -11.40 16.28 0.77
N SER A 110 -12.55 16.67 0.22
CA SER A 110 -13.79 16.90 0.99
C SER A 110 -14.28 15.62 1.66
N ILE A 111 -13.98 14.45 1.07
CA ILE A 111 -14.36 13.14 1.63
C ILE A 111 -13.59 12.86 2.93
N PHE A 112 -12.34 13.33 3.07
CA PHE A 112 -11.61 13.21 4.34
C PHE A 112 -12.25 14.04 5.46
N LEU A 113 -12.95 15.12 5.12
CA LEU A 113 -13.68 15.96 6.05
C LEU A 113 -15.14 15.53 6.23
N PHE A 114 -15.54 14.41 5.63
CA PHE A 114 -16.93 13.93 5.57
C PHE A 114 -17.91 14.95 4.95
N ILE A 115 -17.41 15.83 4.08
CA ILE A 115 -18.21 16.81 3.36
C ILE A 115 -18.52 16.24 1.97
N PRO A 116 -19.80 16.20 1.54
CA PRO A 116 -20.14 15.78 0.18
C PRO A 116 -19.45 16.71 -0.84
N PRO A 117 -18.73 16.16 -1.84
CA PRO A 117 -18.13 16.98 -2.89
C PRO A 117 -19.23 17.63 -3.74
N THR A 118 -18.94 18.80 -4.30
CA THR A 118 -19.88 19.55 -5.16
C THR A 118 -20.29 18.74 -6.39
N THR A 119 -19.37 17.95 -6.95
CA THR A 119 -19.63 16.97 -8.01
C THR A 119 -19.42 15.54 -7.48
N PRO A 120 -20.46 14.87 -6.96
CA PRO A 120 -20.32 13.51 -6.46
C PRO A 120 -19.96 12.53 -7.60
N PRO A 121 -19.13 11.52 -7.32
CA PRO A 121 -18.77 10.50 -8.30
C PRO A 121 -20.01 9.70 -8.70
N SER A 122 -20.51 9.94 -9.92
CA SER A 122 -21.76 9.38 -10.42
C SER A 122 -21.58 8.06 -11.20
N THR A 123 -20.35 7.77 -11.66
CA THR A 123 -20.03 6.53 -12.37
C THR A 123 -19.30 5.56 -11.46
N TRP A 124 -19.55 4.25 -11.64
CA TRP A 124 -18.84 3.19 -10.94
C TRP A 124 -17.31 3.41 -10.97
N ASN A 125 -16.72 3.66 -12.16
CA ASN A 125 -15.27 3.85 -12.30
C ASN A 125 -14.74 5.02 -11.46
N SER A 126 -15.50 6.12 -11.37
CA SER A 126 -15.12 7.28 -10.55
C SER A 126 -15.17 7.00 -9.05
N VAL A 127 -16.18 6.23 -8.59
CA VAL A 127 -16.29 5.80 -7.20
C VAL A 127 -15.11 4.88 -6.85
N PHE A 128 -14.80 3.90 -7.71
CA PHE A 128 -13.67 2.99 -7.50
C PHE A 128 -12.35 3.71 -7.42
N GLY A 129 -12.05 4.58 -8.40
CA GLY A 129 -10.81 5.35 -8.39
C GLY A 129 -10.66 6.20 -7.12
N THR A 130 -11.76 6.81 -6.67
CA THR A 130 -11.80 7.60 -5.43
C THR A 130 -11.55 6.74 -4.20
N VAL A 131 -12.23 5.60 -4.07
CA VAL A 131 -12.07 4.69 -2.93
C VAL A 131 -10.65 4.12 -2.85
N VAL A 132 -10.08 3.71 -3.99
CA VAL A 132 -8.69 3.21 -4.06
C VAL A 132 -7.70 4.31 -3.66
N LEU A 133 -7.90 5.55 -4.13
CA LEU A 133 -7.05 6.67 -3.74
C LEU A 133 -7.12 6.92 -2.22
N LEU A 134 -8.31 6.94 -1.64
CA LEU A 134 -8.51 7.12 -0.19
C LEU A 134 -7.87 5.99 0.63
N ASP A 135 -8.02 4.73 0.22
CA ASP A 135 -7.39 3.59 0.90
C ASP A 135 -5.86 3.68 0.86
N CYS A 136 -5.29 3.94 -0.32
CA CYS A 136 -3.84 4.05 -0.51
C CYS A 136 -3.23 5.25 0.24
N THR A 137 -3.95 6.36 0.35
CA THR A 137 -3.48 7.56 1.04
C THR A 137 -3.48 7.39 2.54
N VAL A 138 -4.50 6.73 3.10
CA VAL A 138 -4.47 6.31 4.51
C VAL A 138 -3.30 5.36 4.76
N LYS A 139 -3.07 4.38 3.87
CA LYS A 139 -1.88 3.50 3.95
C LYS A 139 -0.58 4.30 3.91
N ALA A 140 -0.44 5.29 3.02
CA ALA A 140 0.76 6.14 2.95
C ALA A 140 1.02 6.93 4.25
N VAL A 141 -0.03 7.53 4.84
CA VAL A 141 0.07 8.25 6.13
C VAL A 141 0.45 7.28 7.27
N VAL A 142 -0.15 6.10 7.31
CA VAL A 142 0.13 5.07 8.31
C VAL A 142 1.55 4.53 8.18
N SER A 143 2.04 4.33 6.95
CA SER A 143 3.44 3.98 6.66
C SER A 143 4.42 4.99 7.26
N LEU A 144 4.12 6.29 7.10
CA LEU A 144 4.97 7.34 7.66
C LEU A 144 4.93 7.31 9.19
N LEU A 145 3.74 7.19 9.79
CA LEU A 145 3.59 7.09 11.25
C LEU A 145 4.35 5.88 11.83
N LYS A 146 4.22 4.71 11.20
CA LYS A 146 4.96 3.49 11.56
C LYS A 146 6.48 3.71 11.46
N SER A 147 6.93 4.31 10.36
CA SER A 147 8.37 4.59 10.15
C SER A 147 8.93 5.54 11.20
N LEU A 148 8.17 6.57 11.61
CA LEU A 148 8.55 7.46 12.71
C LEU A 148 8.71 6.71 14.03
N LEU A 149 7.79 5.79 14.36
CA LEU A 149 7.91 4.93 15.55
C LEU A 149 9.14 4.01 15.49
N ILE A 150 9.45 3.47 14.31
CA ILE A 150 10.60 2.57 14.10
C ILE A 150 11.94 3.31 14.25
N VAL A 151 12.00 4.60 13.94
CA VAL A 151 13.22 5.42 14.11
C VAL A 151 13.46 5.82 15.58
N MET A 152 12.41 5.94 16.40
CA MET A 152 12.55 6.34 17.81
C MET A 152 13.45 5.38 18.60
N PRO A 153 14.48 5.82 19.35
CA PRO A 153 15.43 4.91 20.01
C PRO A 153 14.78 3.98 21.05
N SER A 154 15.42 2.84 21.32
CA SER A 154 14.92 1.83 22.29
C SER A 154 14.82 2.34 23.73
N ALA A 155 15.54 3.43 24.04
CA ALA A 155 15.43 4.14 25.31
C ALA A 155 14.08 4.85 25.49
N VAL A 156 13.45 5.31 24.40
CA VAL A 156 12.13 5.97 24.43
C VAL A 156 11.02 4.95 24.22
N LEU A 157 11.21 4.05 23.25
CA LEU A 157 10.22 3.03 22.89
C LEU A 157 10.87 1.65 22.91
N SER A 158 10.60 0.89 23.96
CA SER A 158 11.12 -0.47 24.12
C SER A 158 10.72 -1.37 22.95
N ASN A 159 11.54 -2.37 22.64
CA ASN A 159 11.32 -3.26 21.50
C ASN A 159 9.95 -3.97 21.55
N TYR A 160 9.47 -4.32 22.74
CA TYR A 160 8.14 -4.88 22.93
C TYR A 160 7.04 -3.86 22.64
N ASN A 161 7.14 -2.65 23.23
CA ASN A 161 6.14 -1.60 23.05
C ASN A 161 6.10 -1.08 21.61
N LEU A 162 7.23 -1.09 20.88
CA LEU A 162 7.28 -0.79 19.45
C LEU A 162 6.33 -1.71 18.67
N GLY A 163 6.49 -3.03 18.80
CA GLY A 163 5.61 -3.98 18.11
C GLY A 163 4.14 -3.80 18.48
N SER A 164 3.85 -3.54 19.76
CA SER A 164 2.48 -3.26 20.21
C SER A 164 1.92 -1.97 19.61
N ALA A 165 2.72 -0.90 19.53
CA ALA A 165 2.34 0.37 18.94
C ALA A 165 2.12 0.25 17.42
N LEU A 166 2.98 -0.49 16.71
CA LEU A 166 2.82 -0.75 15.27
C LEU A 166 1.52 -1.49 14.97
N ALA A 167 1.18 -2.50 15.76
CA ALA A 167 -0.09 -3.22 15.63
C ALA A 167 -1.29 -2.33 15.98
N ALA A 168 -1.20 -1.50 17.03
CA ALA A 168 -2.27 -0.57 17.39
C ALA A 168 -2.51 0.48 16.28
N VAL A 169 -1.44 1.01 15.70
CA VAL A 169 -1.51 1.94 14.56
C VAL A 169 -2.18 1.28 13.35
N GLU A 170 -1.87 0.02 13.05
CA GLU A 170 -2.53 -0.71 11.96
C GLU A 170 -4.02 -0.96 12.26
N MET A 171 -4.37 -1.31 13.50
CA MET A 171 -5.77 -1.49 13.87
C MET A 171 -6.58 -0.19 13.77
N CYS A 172 -5.99 0.93 14.17
CA CYS A 172 -6.59 2.24 13.94
C CYS A 172 -6.74 2.54 12.44
N SER A 173 -5.74 2.18 11.63
CA SER A 173 -5.82 2.36 10.18
C SER A 173 -6.98 1.57 9.56
N LEU A 174 -7.21 0.31 9.98
CA LEU A 174 -8.32 -0.51 9.51
C LEU A 174 -9.68 0.12 9.81
N ILE A 175 -9.83 0.77 10.96
CA ILE A 175 -11.05 1.52 11.29
C ILE A 175 -11.22 2.71 10.35
N MET A 176 -10.17 3.52 10.17
CA MET A 176 -10.23 4.70 9.28
C MET A 176 -10.50 4.29 7.82
N ARG A 177 -9.84 3.23 7.35
CA ARG A 177 -10.00 2.67 6.01
C ARG A 177 -11.39 2.07 5.80
N ASN A 178 -12.07 1.60 6.86
CA ASN A 178 -13.46 1.17 6.76
C ASN A 178 -14.41 2.38 6.70
N VAL A 179 -14.07 3.47 7.37
CA VAL A 179 -14.96 4.65 7.46
C VAL A 179 -14.91 5.49 6.18
N TYR A 180 -13.75 5.82 5.62
CA TYR A 180 -13.64 6.73 4.48
C TYR A 180 -14.38 6.30 3.20
N PRO A 181 -14.34 5.03 2.76
CA PRO A 181 -15.10 4.56 1.60
C PRO A 181 -16.61 4.65 1.78
N SER A 182 -17.10 4.72 3.03
CA SER A 182 -18.54 4.76 3.33
C SER A 182 -19.25 5.91 2.62
N LEU A 183 -18.67 7.11 2.62
CA LEU A 183 -19.31 8.29 2.05
C LEU A 183 -19.49 8.20 0.52
N PRO A 184 -18.44 7.90 -0.28
CA PRO A 184 -18.60 7.69 -1.72
C PRO A 184 -19.64 6.61 -2.10
N TRP A 185 -19.65 5.50 -1.38
CA TRP A 185 -20.60 4.42 -1.63
C TRP A 185 -22.04 4.77 -1.30
N VAL A 186 -22.27 5.44 -0.17
CA VAL A 186 -23.60 5.92 0.21
C VAL A 186 -24.13 6.90 -0.83
N LEU A 187 -23.32 7.88 -1.26
CA LEU A 187 -23.70 8.85 -2.29
C LEU A 187 -24.05 8.16 -3.63
N PHE A 188 -23.26 7.16 -4.02
CA PHE A 188 -23.47 6.39 -5.24
C PHE A 188 -24.76 5.55 -5.19
N ILE A 189 -25.00 4.80 -4.11
CA ILE A 189 -26.19 3.94 -3.95
C ILE A 189 -27.47 4.77 -3.87
N LEU A 190 -27.40 5.95 -3.23
CA LEU A 190 -28.52 6.91 -3.18
C LEU A 190 -28.76 7.62 -4.53
N GLY A 191 -27.85 7.48 -5.50
CA GLY A 191 -27.97 8.09 -6.82
C GLY A 191 -27.86 9.62 -6.80
N VAL A 192 -27.19 10.19 -5.78
CA VAL A 192 -27.02 11.64 -5.66
C VAL A 192 -26.15 12.13 -6.82
N GLY A 193 -26.71 12.97 -7.69
CA GLY A 193 -26.03 13.50 -8.88
C GLY A 193 -26.17 12.66 -10.16
N SER A 194 -26.89 11.53 -10.13
CA SER A 194 -27.23 10.79 -11.35
C SER A 194 -28.44 11.41 -12.07
N PRO A 195 -28.41 11.57 -13.41
CA PRO A 195 -29.57 12.02 -14.18
C PRO A 195 -30.70 10.98 -14.22
N GLN A 196 -30.39 9.70 -14.01
CA GLN A 196 -31.37 8.61 -13.92
C GLN A 196 -31.61 8.27 -12.45
N LYS A 197 -32.76 8.71 -11.91
CA LYS A 197 -33.20 8.29 -10.58
C LYS A 197 -33.80 6.88 -10.67
N GLY A 198 -33.14 5.91 -10.03
CA GLY A 198 -33.74 4.60 -9.79
C GLY A 198 -34.93 4.68 -8.81
N SER A 199 -35.57 3.53 -8.55
CA SER A 199 -36.62 3.45 -7.54
C SER A 199 -36.08 3.86 -6.16
N LEU A 200 -36.71 4.84 -5.51
CA LEU A 200 -36.33 5.33 -4.17
C LEU A 200 -36.31 4.19 -3.14
N PHE A 201 -37.23 3.24 -3.28
CA PHE A 201 -37.28 2.04 -2.44
C PHE A 201 -35.98 1.22 -2.55
N ASN A 202 -35.48 1.00 -3.77
CA ASN A 202 -34.25 0.26 -4.00
C ASN A 202 -33.04 0.96 -3.36
N SER A 203 -32.93 2.29 -3.53
CA SER A 203 -31.85 3.07 -2.92
C SER A 203 -31.88 3.01 -1.39
N ILE A 204 -33.05 3.15 -0.76
CA ILE A 204 -33.16 3.10 0.72
C ILE A 204 -32.79 1.71 1.24
N VAL A 205 -33.32 0.64 0.63
CA VAL A 205 -33.05 -0.74 1.06
C VAL A 205 -31.57 -1.06 0.92
N LEU A 206 -30.94 -0.78 -0.23
CA LEU A 206 -29.52 -1.06 -0.46
C LEU A 206 -28.61 -0.25 0.46
N THR A 207 -28.88 1.04 0.66
CA THR A 207 -28.09 1.88 1.60
C THR A 207 -28.24 1.37 3.03
N SER A 208 -29.44 0.95 3.45
CA SER A 208 -29.63 0.42 4.81
C SER A 208 -28.84 -0.87 5.05
N LEU A 209 -28.88 -1.81 4.10
CA LEU A 209 -28.12 -3.05 4.16
C LEU A 209 -26.61 -2.78 4.20
N TYR A 210 -26.14 -1.85 3.36
CA TYR A 210 -24.76 -1.41 3.34
C TYR A 210 -24.31 -0.84 4.69
N CYS A 211 -25.11 0.05 5.29
CA CYS A 211 -24.82 0.64 6.60
C CYS A 211 -24.76 -0.43 7.71
N ILE A 212 -25.64 -1.44 7.68
CA ILE A 212 -25.62 -2.55 8.65
C ILE A 212 -24.29 -3.33 8.54
N LEU A 213 -23.87 -3.67 7.32
CA LEU A 213 -22.60 -4.37 7.07
C LEU A 213 -21.41 -3.54 7.56
N LYS A 214 -21.42 -2.22 7.28
CA LYS A 214 -20.37 -1.28 7.74
C LYS A 214 -20.27 -1.20 9.25
N VAL A 215 -21.40 -1.09 9.95
CA VAL A 215 -21.44 -1.04 11.42
C VAL A 215 -20.96 -2.35 12.02
N ALA A 216 -21.37 -3.50 11.46
CA ALA A 216 -20.90 -4.80 11.93
C ALA A 216 -19.36 -4.94 11.80
N CYS A 217 -18.81 -4.54 10.65
CA CYS A 217 -17.37 -4.51 10.40
C CYS A 217 -16.63 -3.56 11.37
N LEU A 218 -17.17 -2.36 11.58
CA LEU A 218 -16.61 -1.38 12.51
C LEU A 218 -16.57 -1.92 13.95
N VAL A 219 -17.64 -2.57 14.41
CA VAL A 219 -17.71 -3.18 15.75
C VAL A 219 -16.69 -4.31 15.88
N TYR A 220 -16.50 -5.12 14.84
CA TYR A 220 -15.47 -6.16 14.82
C TYR A 220 -14.07 -5.55 15.01
N HIS A 221 -13.68 -4.58 14.18
CA HIS A 221 -12.36 -3.94 14.28
C HIS A 221 -12.17 -3.18 15.60
N ALA A 222 -13.19 -2.49 16.11
CA ALA A 222 -13.12 -1.77 17.38
C ALA A 222 -12.89 -2.71 18.58
N ARG A 223 -13.52 -3.90 18.57
CA ARG A 223 -13.28 -4.92 19.60
C ARG A 223 -11.85 -5.43 19.54
N THR A 224 -11.32 -5.67 18.35
CA THR A 224 -9.95 -6.15 18.15
C THR A 224 -8.92 -5.07 18.51
N LEU A 225 -9.16 -3.80 18.17
CA LEU A 225 -8.33 -2.68 18.60
C LEU A 225 -8.28 -2.59 20.13
N LYS A 226 -9.44 -2.71 20.81
CA LYS A 226 -9.48 -2.71 22.27
C LYS A 226 -8.61 -3.81 22.88
N THR A 227 -8.59 -5.01 22.29
CA THR A 227 -7.70 -6.09 22.75
C THR A 227 -6.23 -5.78 22.50
N THR A 228 -5.86 -5.22 21.35
CA THR A 228 -4.48 -4.85 21.03
C THR A 228 -3.98 -3.69 21.89
N CYS A 229 -4.81 -2.68 22.17
CA CYS A 229 -4.46 -1.55 23.04
C CYS A 229 -4.16 -2.00 24.48
N ARG A 230 -4.81 -3.06 24.98
CA ARG A 230 -4.46 -3.63 26.30
C ARG A 230 -3.03 -4.17 26.34
N MET A 231 -2.47 -4.61 25.22
CA MET A 231 -1.08 -5.08 25.14
C MET A 231 -0.05 -3.96 25.28
N LEU A 232 -0.46 -2.69 25.13
CA LEU A 232 0.42 -1.55 25.45
C LEU A 232 0.59 -1.35 26.96
N SER A 233 -0.23 -2.00 27.80
CA SER A 233 -0.16 -1.86 29.27
C SER A 233 1.06 -2.54 29.89
N GLY A 234 1.77 -3.40 29.15
CA GLY A 234 3.04 -3.98 29.60
C GLY A 234 3.38 -5.31 28.92
N PRO A 235 4.66 -5.71 28.97
CA PRO A 235 5.14 -6.96 28.39
C PRO A 235 4.62 -8.21 29.13
N PRO A 236 4.54 -9.37 28.45
CA PRO A 236 4.13 -10.65 29.03
C PRO A 236 5.25 -11.32 29.84
N PHE A 237 6.30 -10.57 30.20
CA PHE A 237 7.45 -11.03 30.96
C PHE A 237 7.75 -10.04 32.09
N LYS A 238 8.33 -10.54 33.18
CA LYS A 238 8.77 -9.70 34.30
C LYS A 238 10.23 -9.32 34.11
N THR A 239 10.57 -8.07 34.40
CA THR A 239 11.97 -7.63 34.43
C THR A 239 12.55 -7.83 35.82
N GLN A 240 13.76 -8.40 35.89
CA GLN A 240 14.50 -8.64 37.12
C GLN A 240 15.93 -8.14 36.96
N SER A 241 16.38 -7.30 37.89
CA SER A 241 17.78 -6.88 37.98
C SER A 241 18.61 -7.95 38.68
N LEU A 242 19.72 -8.35 38.07
CA LEU A 242 20.67 -9.31 38.63
C LEU A 242 21.90 -8.56 39.13
N THR A 243 22.25 -8.75 40.41
CA THR A 243 23.52 -8.31 40.98
C THR A 243 24.56 -9.42 40.76
N ASN A 244 25.57 -9.19 39.92
CA ASN A 244 26.64 -10.13 39.57
C ASN A 244 26.21 -11.39 38.79
N SER A 245 25.49 -11.22 37.68
CA SER A 245 25.27 -12.32 36.73
C SER A 245 26.49 -12.56 35.85
N GLU A 246 27.13 -13.71 36.00
CA GLU A 246 28.05 -14.25 34.98
C GLU A 246 27.32 -14.88 33.79
N GLN A 247 25.98 -14.99 33.88
CA GLN A 247 25.12 -15.61 32.88
C GLN A 247 25.11 -14.81 31.58
N SER A 248 25.35 -15.51 30.47
CA SER A 248 25.20 -14.98 29.11
C SER A 248 23.81 -15.29 28.57
N CYS A 249 23.28 -14.37 27.76
CA CYS A 249 21.99 -14.58 27.11
C CYS A 249 22.11 -15.65 26.03
N THR A 250 21.19 -16.62 25.99
CA THR A 250 21.21 -17.69 24.98
C THR A 250 20.89 -17.23 23.56
N LEU A 251 20.30 -16.04 23.39
CA LEU A 251 20.00 -15.47 22.07
C LEU A 251 21.13 -14.60 21.51
N CYS A 252 21.71 -13.71 22.34
CA CYS A 252 22.71 -12.75 21.87
C CYS A 252 24.13 -13.04 22.35
N PHE A 253 24.31 -14.04 23.21
CA PHE A 253 25.59 -14.47 23.82
C PHE A 253 26.33 -13.38 24.63
N LYS A 254 25.66 -12.26 24.94
CA LYS A 254 26.20 -11.17 25.77
C LYS A 254 25.80 -11.35 27.24
N LYS A 255 26.66 -10.87 28.15
CA LYS A 255 26.32 -10.71 29.58
C LYS A 255 25.27 -9.61 29.74
N TYR A 256 24.36 -9.78 30.69
CA TYR A 256 23.26 -8.85 30.92
C TYR A 256 22.99 -8.69 32.43
N THR A 257 22.67 -7.46 32.84
CA THR A 257 22.28 -7.13 34.22
C THR A 257 20.76 -7.11 34.40
N HIS A 258 20.01 -6.92 33.32
CA HIS A 258 18.54 -6.93 33.32
C HIS A 258 18.02 -8.16 32.57
N ALA A 259 17.39 -9.05 33.34
CA ALA A 259 16.78 -10.27 32.84
C ALA A 259 15.29 -10.06 32.60
N GLY A 260 14.78 -10.59 31.49
CA GLY A 260 13.35 -10.80 31.30
C GLY A 260 12.99 -12.25 31.59
N VAL A 261 12.08 -12.45 32.53
CA VAL A 261 11.59 -13.76 32.98
C VAL A 261 10.24 -14.05 32.34
N LEU A 262 10.20 -15.06 31.47
CA LEU A 262 8.98 -15.54 30.82
C LEU A 262 8.09 -16.34 31.80
N GLN A 263 6.84 -16.62 31.42
CA GLN A 263 5.92 -17.41 32.26
C GLN A 263 6.42 -18.84 32.55
N CYS A 264 7.19 -19.43 31.62
CA CYS A 264 7.87 -20.71 31.81
C CYS A 264 9.13 -20.64 32.69
N SER A 265 9.43 -19.48 33.31
CA SER A 265 10.61 -19.22 34.13
C SER A 265 11.97 -19.22 33.42
N HIS A 266 12.01 -19.31 32.08
CA HIS A 266 13.25 -19.07 31.33
C HIS A 266 13.65 -17.60 31.33
N MET A 267 14.95 -17.35 31.49
CA MET A 267 15.55 -16.02 31.61
C MET A 267 16.39 -15.69 30.37
N LEU A 268 16.20 -14.47 29.86
CA LEU A 268 16.90 -13.92 28.70
C LEU A 268 17.27 -12.46 28.99
N CYS A 269 18.15 -11.87 28.19
CA CYS A 269 18.38 -10.42 28.26
C CYS A 269 17.07 -9.65 27.99
N GLU A 270 16.80 -8.58 28.73
CA GLU A 270 15.55 -7.79 28.60
C GLU A 270 15.28 -7.36 27.15
N GLN A 271 16.31 -6.89 26.45
CA GLN A 271 16.19 -6.47 25.04
C GLN A 271 15.82 -7.64 24.13
N CYS A 272 16.42 -8.81 24.36
CA CYS A 272 16.26 -10.02 23.57
C CYS A 272 14.85 -10.59 23.73
N VAL A 273 14.37 -10.69 24.97
CA VAL A 273 13.00 -11.18 25.23
C VAL A 273 11.97 -10.18 24.72
N GLY A 274 12.25 -8.88 24.77
CA GLY A 274 11.37 -7.83 24.25
C GLY A 274 11.22 -7.94 22.72
N SER A 275 12.34 -8.07 22.01
CA SER A 275 12.35 -8.32 20.56
C SER A 275 11.75 -9.66 20.17
N TRP A 276 11.96 -10.71 20.96
CA TRP A 276 11.40 -12.03 20.67
C TRP A 276 9.88 -12.02 20.84
N CYS A 277 9.40 -11.52 21.98
CA CYS A 277 7.98 -11.44 22.29
C CYS A 277 7.24 -10.41 21.43
N SER A 278 7.93 -9.53 20.68
CA SER A 278 7.27 -8.64 19.72
C SER A 278 6.84 -9.40 18.46
N LEU A 279 7.64 -10.38 18.01
CA LEU A 279 7.41 -11.13 16.78
C LEU A 279 6.78 -12.51 17.00
N PHE A 280 7.13 -13.17 18.10
CA PHE A 280 6.78 -14.56 18.37
C PHE A 280 5.97 -14.71 19.66
N ASN A 281 5.14 -15.74 19.69
CA ASN A 281 4.28 -16.07 20.83
C ASN A 281 4.72 -17.34 21.56
N PHE A 282 5.97 -17.78 21.41
CA PHE A 282 6.51 -18.97 22.07
C PHE A 282 7.87 -18.71 22.72
N CYS A 283 8.23 -19.54 23.69
CA CYS A 283 9.53 -19.47 24.35
C CYS A 283 10.65 -19.96 23.42
N PRO A 284 11.74 -19.20 23.20
CA PRO A 284 12.86 -19.66 22.37
C PRO A 284 13.65 -20.83 23.00
N VAL A 285 13.51 -21.07 24.30
CA VAL A 285 14.25 -22.12 25.03
C VAL A 285 13.49 -23.44 25.08
N CYS A 286 12.20 -23.40 25.40
CA CYS A 286 11.39 -24.62 25.57
C CYS A 286 10.24 -24.80 24.58
N GLY A 287 9.99 -23.83 23.69
CA GLY A 287 8.93 -23.93 22.69
C GLY A 287 7.50 -23.75 23.22
N VAL A 288 7.30 -23.53 24.52
CA VAL A 288 5.95 -23.31 25.10
C VAL A 288 5.31 -22.05 24.52
N HIS A 289 4.09 -22.18 24.00
CA HIS A 289 3.30 -21.08 23.44
C HIS A 289 2.53 -20.31 24.53
N TYR A 290 2.35 -19.02 24.28
CA TYR A 290 1.58 -18.09 25.09
C TYR A 290 0.45 -17.48 24.25
N PRO A 291 -0.73 -17.22 24.86
CA PRO A 291 -1.82 -16.55 24.18
C PRO A 291 -1.46 -15.07 23.96
N ALA A 292 -0.90 -14.75 22.80
CA ALA A 292 -0.55 -13.39 22.39
C ALA A 292 -0.85 -13.17 20.91
N GLN A 293 -1.38 -11.99 20.57
CA GLN A 293 -1.58 -11.56 19.19
C GLN A 293 -0.24 -11.03 18.65
N THR A 294 0.26 -11.62 17.58
CA THR A 294 1.51 -11.21 16.91
C THR A 294 1.25 -10.45 15.62
N GLN A 295 0.02 -10.45 15.12
CA GLN A 295 -0.35 -9.85 13.84
C GLN A 295 0.02 -8.35 13.80
N TRP A 296 0.70 -7.95 12.73
CA TRP A 296 1.16 -6.58 12.46
C TRP A 296 2.21 -6.00 13.42
N ARG A 297 2.71 -6.78 14.39
CA ARG A 297 3.78 -6.34 15.30
C ARG A 297 5.16 -6.30 14.63
N ASP A 298 5.30 -6.99 13.51
CA ASP A 298 6.43 -6.93 12.58
C ASP A 298 6.41 -5.67 11.70
N GLY A 299 5.40 -4.81 11.85
CA GLY A 299 5.22 -3.59 11.06
C GLY A 299 4.42 -3.79 9.77
N SER A 300 4.10 -5.04 9.41
CA SER A 300 3.32 -5.35 8.21
C SER A 300 1.97 -4.64 8.18
N MET A 301 1.43 -4.46 6.98
CA MET A 301 0.14 -3.84 6.72
C MET A 301 -0.86 -4.85 6.19
N ASP A 302 -2.14 -4.58 6.42
CA ASP A 302 -3.20 -5.21 5.64
C ASP A 302 -3.23 -4.63 4.22
N LEU A 303 -2.59 -5.34 3.28
CA LEU A 303 -2.49 -4.92 1.89
C LEU A 303 -3.82 -5.00 1.13
N PHE A 304 -4.79 -5.78 1.64
CA PHE A 304 -6.12 -5.87 1.02
C PHE A 304 -6.73 -4.48 0.85
N ILE A 305 -7.34 -4.21 -0.31
CA ILE A 305 -8.00 -2.92 -0.57
C ILE A 305 -9.41 -3.01 0.01
N GLN A 306 -9.75 -2.10 0.92
CA GLN A 306 -11.08 -2.07 1.51
C GLN A 306 -12.06 -1.41 0.54
N PHE A 307 -12.60 -2.24 -0.36
CA PHE A 307 -13.60 -1.80 -1.33
C PHE A 307 -14.97 -1.54 -0.72
N TYR A 308 -15.27 -2.09 0.46
CA TYR A 308 -16.58 -1.99 1.08
C TYR A 308 -16.50 -1.73 2.57
#